data_AF-A0A7X1DD53-F1
#
_entry.id   AF-A0A7X1DD53-F1
#
_cell.length_a   1.000
_cell.length_b   1.000
_cell.length_c   1.000
_cell.angle_alpha   90.00
_cell.angle_beta   90.00
_cell.angle_gamma   90.00
#
_symmetry.space_group_name_H-M   'P 1'
#
loop_
_entity.id
_entity.type
_entity.pdbx_description
1 polymer ?
#
loop_
_entity_poly.entity_id
_entity_poly.type
_entity_poly.pdbx_seq_one_letter_code
_entity_poly.pdbx_strand_id
1 'polypeptide(L)'
;MGNWQKKWESWRDMTATMQQEIKIEAAEKVTSYIKNDQFEEAINVIRQTENLLNELDFEAKMNRVEEQLQAFTSDQEASKSFEASQLQNLEKPSTKVIFDLSILKSEAINQFTKRDFNLVDSNENHMQFLKGNRNFYMDIFNPDEEKAHHYNILDEKCQYKNIGFICQNDESSELAVNIINEWLETLEAPKKKFLTINIANLSAMKQNPEVLFM
;
A
#
# COMPACT_ATOMS: atom_id res chain seq x y z
N MET A 1 -7.45 23.71 -17.71
CA MET A 1 -6.26 23.02 -17.16
C MET A 1 -6.56 22.59 -15.74
N GLY A 2 -6.47 21.29 -15.48
CA GLY A 2 -6.75 20.72 -14.16
C GLY A 2 -5.74 21.19 -13.11
N ASN A 3 -6.15 21.19 -11.83
CA ASN A 3 -5.29 21.55 -10.69
C ASN A 3 -3.97 20.75 -10.67
N TRP A 4 -4.01 19.49 -11.12
CA TRP A 4 -2.82 18.63 -11.22
C TRP A 4 -1.85 19.07 -12.33
N GLN A 5 -2.33 19.52 -13.48
CA GLN A 5 -1.48 19.96 -14.61
C GLN A 5 -0.68 21.21 -14.23
N LYS A 6 -1.29 22.13 -13.49
CA LYS A 6 -0.61 23.34 -13.01
C LYS A 6 0.44 23.02 -11.93
N LYS A 7 0.11 22.11 -11.01
CA LYS A 7 1.08 21.63 -10.01
C LYS A 7 2.26 20.91 -10.67
N TRP A 8 1.98 20.17 -11.74
CA TRP A 8 2.97 19.48 -12.54
C TRP A 8 3.94 20.42 -13.25
N GLU A 9 3.42 21.39 -14.00
CA GLU A 9 4.24 22.41 -14.67
C GLU A 9 5.11 23.17 -13.66
N SER A 10 4.51 23.58 -12.54
CA SER A 10 5.24 24.28 -11.47
C SER A 10 6.40 23.44 -10.88
N TRP A 11 6.23 22.13 -10.74
CA TRP A 11 7.26 21.27 -10.15
C TRP A 11 8.37 20.95 -11.15
N ARG A 12 8.02 20.75 -12.43
CA ARG A 12 9.00 20.62 -13.52
C ARG A 12 9.87 21.87 -13.63
N ASP A 13 9.25 23.04 -13.63
CA ASP A 13 9.95 24.31 -13.77
C ASP A 13 10.87 24.55 -12.57
N MET A 14 10.42 24.24 -11.34
CA MET A 14 11.23 24.29 -10.13
C MET A 14 12.45 23.34 -10.20
N THR A 15 12.28 22.13 -10.73
CA THR A 15 13.38 21.16 -10.88
C THR A 15 14.40 21.64 -11.90
N ALA A 16 13.95 22.22 -13.02
CA ALA A 16 14.85 22.81 -14.02
C ALA A 16 15.66 23.98 -13.43
N THR A 17 15.03 24.82 -12.61
CA THR A 17 15.74 25.88 -11.88
C THR A 17 16.79 25.31 -10.94
N MET A 18 16.44 24.29 -10.15
CA MET A 18 17.36 23.66 -9.20
C MET A 18 18.57 23.01 -9.90
N GLN A 19 18.36 22.34 -11.03
CA GLN A 19 19.46 21.78 -11.84
C GLN A 19 20.40 22.87 -12.35
N GLN A 20 19.85 24.03 -12.76
CA GLN A 20 20.66 25.14 -13.24
C GLN A 20 21.48 25.78 -12.11
N GLU A 21 20.90 25.95 -10.91
CA GLU A 21 21.61 26.45 -9.74
C GLU A 21 22.76 25.53 -9.32
N ILE A 22 22.53 24.21 -9.28
CA ILE A 22 23.55 23.21 -8.97
C ILE A 22 24.72 23.28 -9.96
N LYS A 23 24.43 23.45 -11.26
CA LYS A 23 25.48 23.59 -12.30
C LYS A 23 26.30 24.86 -12.12
N ILE A 24 25.66 25.98 -11.78
CA ILE A 24 26.34 27.26 -11.53
C ILE A 24 27.26 27.13 -10.31
N GLU A 25 26.74 26.63 -9.20
CA GLU A 25 27.53 26.44 -7.96
C GLU A 25 28.71 25.49 -8.17
N ALA A 26 28.51 24.39 -8.91
CA ALA A 26 29.56 23.46 -9.26
C ALA A 26 30.64 24.11 -10.15
N ALA A 27 30.24 24.90 -11.14
CA ALA A 27 31.18 25.61 -12.02
C ALA A 27 32.04 26.62 -11.25
N GLU A 28 31.45 27.33 -10.28
CA GLU A 28 32.18 28.23 -9.40
C GLU A 28 33.21 27.49 -8.54
N LYS A 29 32.79 26.37 -7.93
CA LYS A 29 33.70 25.51 -7.13
C LYS A 29 34.83 24.92 -7.95
N VAL A 30 34.53 24.37 -9.13
CA VAL A 30 35.54 23.83 -10.06
C VAL A 30 36.51 24.93 -10.48
N THR A 31 36.02 26.12 -10.81
CA THR A 31 36.88 27.26 -11.16
C THR A 31 37.79 27.66 -10.00
N SER A 32 37.28 27.64 -8.76
CA SER A 32 38.07 27.94 -7.57
C SER A 32 39.18 26.89 -7.35
N TYR A 33 38.85 25.60 -7.46
CA TYR A 33 39.82 24.52 -7.31
C TYR A 33 40.89 24.53 -8.41
N ILE A 34 40.51 24.77 -9.67
CA ILE A 34 41.46 24.89 -10.79
C ILE A 34 42.41 26.07 -10.57
N LYS A 35 41.92 27.22 -10.08
CA LYS A 35 42.76 28.39 -9.78
C LYS A 35 43.77 28.16 -8.65
N ASN A 36 43.52 27.15 -7.81
CA ASN A 36 44.35 26.78 -6.68
C ASN A 36 45.20 25.51 -6.95
N ASP A 37 45.30 25.06 -8.21
CA ASP A 37 45.98 23.81 -8.62
C ASP A 37 45.45 22.53 -7.95
N GLN A 38 44.21 22.56 -7.45
CA GLN A 38 43.52 21.45 -6.77
C GLN A 38 42.69 20.62 -7.76
N PHE A 39 43.37 19.94 -8.68
CA PHE A 39 42.71 19.23 -9.78
C PHE A 39 41.92 18.00 -9.34
N GLU A 40 42.36 17.28 -8.29
CA GLU A 40 41.63 16.12 -7.77
C GLU A 40 40.30 16.53 -7.15
N GLU A 41 40.28 17.64 -6.41
CA GLU A 41 39.09 18.21 -5.81
C GLU A 41 38.13 18.73 -6.88
N ALA A 42 38.63 19.36 -7.95
CA ALA A 42 37.83 19.76 -9.10
C ALA A 42 37.15 18.57 -9.79
N ILE A 43 37.88 17.48 -10.02
CA ILE A 43 37.34 16.23 -10.60
C ILE A 43 36.28 15.62 -9.68
N ASN A 44 36.52 15.61 -8.37
CA ASN A 44 35.56 15.06 -7.41
C ASN A 44 34.26 15.88 -7.37
N VAL A 45 34.33 17.22 -7.44
CA VAL A 45 33.15 18.08 -7.56
C VAL A 45 32.38 17.78 -8.84
N ILE A 46 33.05 17.67 -9.99
CA ILE A 46 32.39 17.32 -11.26
C ILE A 46 31.63 16.00 -11.13
N ARG A 47 32.27 14.96 -10.59
CA ARG A 47 31.64 13.64 -10.42
C ARG A 47 30.46 13.67 -9.45
N GLN A 48 30.57 14.42 -8.36
CA GLN A 48 29.46 14.58 -7.39
C GLN A 48 28.28 15.33 -8.02
N THR A 49 28.56 16.38 -8.80
CA THR A 49 27.55 17.13 -9.53
C THR A 49 26.87 16.29 -10.61
N GLU A 50 27.62 15.48 -11.36
CA GLU A 50 27.06 14.55 -12.35
C GLU A 50 26.11 13.53 -11.70
N ASN A 51 26.50 12.93 -10.57
CA ASN A 51 25.64 12.01 -9.83
C ASN A 51 24.37 12.70 -9.34
N LEU A 52 24.49 13.89 -8.76
CA LEU A 52 23.33 14.66 -8.26
C LEU A 52 22.39 15.06 -9.40
N LEU A 53 22.93 15.47 -10.55
CA LEU A 53 22.12 15.82 -11.73
C LEU A 53 21.43 14.59 -12.32
N ASN A 54 22.07 13.42 -12.34
CA ASN A 54 21.46 12.16 -12.77
C ASN A 54 20.33 11.72 -11.81
N GLU A 55 20.48 11.98 -10.50
CA GLU A 55 19.41 11.76 -9.53
C GLU A 55 18.24 12.73 -9.72
N LEU A 56 18.52 13.97 -10.13
CA LEU A 56 17.52 14.99 -10.44
C LEU A 56 17.02 14.94 -11.88
N ASP A 57 17.51 14.02 -12.73
CA ASP A 57 17.07 13.87 -14.12
C ASP A 57 15.66 13.27 -14.15
N PHE A 58 14.72 14.20 -14.01
CA PHE A 58 13.30 13.95 -13.92
C PHE A 58 12.71 13.56 -15.26
N GLU A 59 13.28 14.01 -16.37
CA GLU A 59 12.79 13.71 -17.72
C GLU A 59 13.04 12.24 -18.06
N ALA A 60 14.25 11.72 -17.76
CA ALA A 60 14.54 10.29 -17.90
C ALA A 60 13.68 9.41 -16.98
N LYS A 61 13.48 9.83 -15.73
CA LYS A 61 12.62 9.10 -14.78
C LYS A 61 11.14 9.15 -15.17
N MET A 62 10.67 10.26 -15.72
CA MET A 62 9.27 10.40 -16.13
C MET A 62 8.99 9.69 -17.45
N ASN A 63 9.89 9.77 -18.43
CA ASN A 63 9.77 8.96 -19.65
C ASN A 63 9.68 7.47 -19.32
N ARG A 64 10.43 7.00 -18.31
CA ARG A 64 10.33 5.63 -17.81
C ARG A 64 8.97 5.33 -17.16
N VAL A 65 8.39 6.28 -16.43
CA VAL A 65 7.04 6.13 -15.84
C VAL A 65 5.97 6.15 -16.93
N GLU A 66 6.10 7.01 -17.95
CA GLU A 66 5.20 7.05 -19.10
C GLU A 66 5.30 5.77 -19.93
N GLU A 67 6.50 5.25 -20.19
CA GLU A 67 6.71 3.95 -20.84
C GLU A 67 6.07 2.81 -20.04
N GLN A 68 6.21 2.80 -18.71
CA GLN A 68 5.60 1.79 -17.85
C GLN A 68 4.07 1.90 -17.83
N LEU A 69 3.52 3.11 -17.80
CA LEU A 69 2.08 3.34 -17.89
C LEU A 69 1.55 2.94 -19.26
N GLN A 70 2.28 3.26 -20.33
CA GLN A 70 1.91 2.91 -21.70
C GLN A 70 1.94 1.40 -21.90
N ALA A 71 2.99 0.70 -21.44
CA ALA A 71 3.06 -0.76 -21.44
C ALA A 71 1.90 -1.39 -20.65
N PHE A 72 1.57 -0.84 -19.47
CA PHE A 72 0.44 -1.28 -18.68
C PHE A 72 -0.91 -1.09 -19.40
N THR A 73 -1.11 0.04 -20.09
CA THR A 73 -2.32 0.27 -20.90
C THR A 73 -2.36 -0.59 -22.15
N SER A 74 -1.22 -0.84 -22.81
CA SER A 74 -1.14 -1.71 -23.99
C SER A 74 -1.38 -3.18 -23.63
N ASP A 75 -0.93 -3.65 -22.47
CA ASP A 75 -1.27 -4.97 -21.94
C ASP A 75 -2.76 -5.09 -21.59
N GLN A 76 -3.40 -4.00 -21.14
CA GLN A 76 -4.86 -3.93 -20.97
C GLN A 76 -5.64 -3.91 -22.29
N GLU A 77 -5.13 -3.23 -23.32
CA GLU A 77 -5.76 -3.17 -24.65
C GLU A 77 -5.58 -4.48 -25.43
N ALA A 78 -4.42 -5.14 -25.32
CA ALA A 78 -4.21 -6.50 -25.84
C ALA A 78 -5.14 -7.53 -25.17
N SER A 79 -5.58 -7.25 -23.94
CA SER A 79 -6.58 -8.04 -23.21
C SER A 79 -8.04 -7.65 -23.55
N LYS A 80 -8.28 -6.66 -24.42
CA LYS A 80 -9.61 -6.21 -24.83
C LYS A 80 -9.77 -6.14 -26.35
N SER A 81 -9.85 -7.30 -27.00
CA SER A 81 -10.67 -7.44 -28.22
C SER A 81 -12.07 -7.92 -27.82
N PHE A 82 -12.92 -7.01 -27.37
CA PHE A 82 -14.32 -7.31 -27.09
C PHE A 82 -15.21 -6.33 -27.86
N GLU A 83 -15.96 -6.85 -28.82
CA GLU A 83 -16.87 -6.06 -29.66
C GLU A 83 -18.13 -5.65 -28.86
N ALA A 84 -18.48 -4.36 -28.95
CA ALA A 84 -19.61 -3.74 -28.24
C ALA A 84 -20.99 -4.33 -28.58
N SER A 85 -21.07 -5.21 -29.59
CA SER A 85 -22.25 -5.96 -30.01
C SER A 85 -22.65 -7.11 -29.06
N GLN A 86 -21.79 -7.52 -28.12
CA GLN A 86 -22.08 -8.63 -27.19
C GLN A 86 -22.74 -8.19 -25.85
N LEU A 87 -23.01 -6.90 -25.67
CA LEU A 87 -23.47 -6.30 -24.40
C LEU A 87 -24.96 -6.48 -24.07
N GLN A 88 -25.77 -7.16 -24.90
CA GLN A 88 -27.20 -7.30 -24.62
C GLN A 88 -27.59 -8.52 -23.77
N ASN A 89 -26.68 -9.47 -23.49
CA ASN A 89 -27.00 -10.68 -22.74
C ASN A 89 -25.91 -11.12 -21.73
N LEU A 90 -25.24 -10.18 -21.05
CA LEU A 90 -24.31 -10.55 -19.98
C LEU A 90 -24.88 -10.12 -18.62
N GLU A 91 -25.39 -11.11 -17.87
CA GLU A 91 -25.39 -11.07 -16.42
C GLU A 91 -24.00 -10.61 -15.95
N LYS A 92 -23.96 -9.72 -14.94
CA LYS A 92 -22.73 -9.20 -14.35
C LYS A 92 -21.69 -10.32 -14.22
N PRO A 93 -20.48 -10.20 -14.79
CA PRO A 93 -19.44 -11.17 -14.51
C PRO A 93 -19.10 -11.03 -13.03
N SER A 94 -19.45 -12.05 -12.24
CA SER A 94 -18.87 -12.28 -10.93
C SER A 94 -17.37 -12.48 -11.18
N THR A 95 -16.58 -11.43 -10.95
CA THR A 95 -15.15 -11.58 -10.74
C THR A 95 -15.01 -12.51 -9.55
N LYS A 96 -14.74 -13.79 -9.81
CA LYS A 96 -14.26 -14.70 -8.78
C LYS A 96 -12.97 -14.08 -8.23
N VAL A 97 -13.10 -13.44 -7.08
CA VAL A 97 -11.99 -12.90 -6.33
C VAL A 97 -11.21 -14.12 -5.85
N ILE A 98 -10.07 -14.38 -6.48
CA ILE A 98 -9.19 -15.48 -6.07
C ILE A 98 -8.59 -15.09 -4.72
N PHE A 99 -8.80 -15.94 -3.71
CA PHE A 99 -8.18 -15.79 -2.41
C PHE A 99 -6.68 -16.12 -2.53
N ASP A 100 -5.83 -15.12 -2.33
CA ASP A 100 -4.37 -15.29 -2.28
C ASP A 100 -3.84 -14.71 -0.96
N LEU A 101 -3.45 -15.60 -0.06
CA LEU A 101 -2.96 -15.27 1.27
C LEU A 101 -1.73 -14.34 1.25
N SER A 102 -0.81 -14.53 0.30
CA SER A 102 0.44 -13.75 0.23
C SER A 102 0.16 -12.31 -0.21
N ILE A 103 -0.75 -12.15 -1.17
CA ILE A 103 -1.21 -10.83 -1.64
C ILE A 103 -1.98 -10.13 -0.52
N LEU A 104 -2.90 -10.83 0.14
CA LEU A 104 -3.72 -10.26 1.21
C LEU A 104 -2.88 -9.82 2.40
N LYS A 105 -1.88 -10.61 2.78
CA LYS A 105 -0.95 -10.27 3.86
C LYS A 105 -0.15 -9.01 3.55
N SER A 106 0.44 -8.93 2.35
CA SER A 106 1.22 -7.77 1.91
C SER A 106 0.35 -6.51 1.85
N GLU A 107 -0.88 -6.66 1.37
CA GLU A 107 -1.86 -5.58 1.33
C GLU A 107 -2.27 -5.13 2.74
N ALA A 108 -2.55 -6.06 3.65
CA ALA A 108 -2.91 -5.76 5.02
C ALA A 108 -1.80 -4.95 5.70
N ILE A 109 -0.55 -5.39 5.61
CA ILE A 109 0.58 -4.66 6.17
C ILE A 109 0.60 -3.22 5.63
N ASN A 110 0.51 -3.04 4.32
CA ASN A 110 0.52 -1.72 3.68
C ASN A 110 -0.64 -0.82 4.16
N GLN A 111 -1.86 -1.35 4.25
CA GLN A 111 -3.03 -0.58 4.68
C GLN A 111 -2.96 -0.18 6.15
N PHE A 112 -2.43 -1.05 7.02
CA PHE A 112 -2.26 -0.77 8.45
C PHE A 112 -1.10 0.21 8.69
N THR A 113 0.04 0.06 8.02
CA THR A 113 1.18 0.99 8.16
C THR A 113 0.86 2.39 7.69
N LYS A 114 0.02 2.55 6.66
CA LYS A 114 -0.51 3.86 6.22
C LYS A 114 -1.34 4.59 7.29
N ARG A 115 -1.75 3.88 8.35
CA ARG A 115 -2.66 4.38 9.40
C ARG A 115 -2.04 4.35 10.79
N ASP A 116 -0.72 4.47 10.83
CA ASP A 116 0.12 4.54 12.03
C ASP A 116 0.11 3.26 12.89
N PHE A 117 -0.12 2.10 12.28
CA PHE A 117 0.15 0.82 12.93
C PHE A 117 1.56 0.36 12.62
N ASN A 118 2.27 -0.07 13.65
CA ASN A 118 3.55 -0.75 13.52
C ASN A 118 3.33 -2.25 13.52
N LEU A 119 3.88 -2.96 12.55
CA LEU A 119 3.92 -4.42 12.56
C LEU A 119 4.92 -4.88 13.64
N VAL A 120 4.46 -5.69 14.59
CA VAL A 120 5.29 -6.24 15.68
C VAL A 120 5.73 -7.66 15.36
N ASP A 121 4.77 -8.49 14.95
CA ASP A 121 5.00 -9.89 14.62
C ASP A 121 4.06 -10.32 13.49
N SER A 122 4.46 -11.33 12.73
CA SER A 122 3.64 -11.90 11.67
C SER A 122 4.05 -13.32 11.31
N ASN A 123 3.07 -14.23 11.28
CA ASN A 123 3.21 -15.59 10.74
C ASN A 123 2.31 -15.76 9.49
N GLU A 124 2.08 -16.98 9.02
CA GLU A 124 1.32 -17.23 7.77
C GLU A 124 -0.04 -16.51 7.72
N ASN A 125 -0.86 -16.67 8.74
CA ASN A 125 -2.23 -16.13 8.77
C ASN A 125 -2.41 -15.01 9.80
N HIS A 126 -1.50 -14.90 10.77
CA HIS A 126 -1.60 -13.97 11.89
C HIS A 126 -0.68 -12.75 11.71
N MET A 127 -1.16 -11.62 12.18
CA MET A 127 -0.41 -10.37 12.29
C MET A 127 -0.70 -9.68 13.63
N GLN A 128 0.37 -9.28 14.30
CA GLN A 128 0.30 -8.41 15.48
C GLN A 128 0.67 -6.99 15.08
N PHE A 129 -0.24 -6.06 15.32
CA PHE A 129 -0.02 -4.63 15.10
C PHE A 129 -0.04 -3.84 16.42
N LEU A 130 0.79 -2.82 16.51
CA LEU A 130 0.84 -1.86 17.61
C LEU A 130 0.41 -0.48 17.11
N LYS A 131 -0.61 0.10 17.76
CA LYS A 131 -0.99 1.51 17.56
C LYS A 131 -1.09 2.21 18.90
N GLY A 132 -0.28 3.27 19.08
CA GLY A 132 -0.08 3.89 20.39
C GLY A 132 0.48 2.86 21.39
N ASN A 133 -0.28 2.53 22.43
CA ASN A 133 0.08 1.53 23.44
C ASN A 133 -0.88 0.32 23.45
N ARG A 134 -1.51 0.02 22.30
CA ARG A 134 -2.48 -1.07 22.15
C ARG A 134 -2.01 -2.07 21.10
N ASN A 135 -1.96 -3.33 21.47
CA ASN A 135 -1.71 -4.45 20.56
C ASN A 135 -3.03 -4.94 19.95
N PHE A 136 -3.00 -5.23 18.66
CA PHE A 136 -4.09 -5.77 17.85
C PHE A 136 -3.62 -7.09 17.25
N TYR A 137 -4.34 -8.16 17.55
CA TYR A 137 -4.03 -9.52 17.15
C TYR A 137 -5.03 -9.93 16.06
N MET A 138 -4.59 -9.86 14.81
CA MET A 138 -5.47 -9.94 13.64
C MET A 138 -5.09 -11.15 12.79
N ASP A 139 -6.08 -11.94 12.40
CA ASP A 139 -5.88 -13.09 11.51
C ASP A 139 -6.52 -12.81 10.14
N ILE A 140 -5.91 -13.28 9.06
CA ILE A 140 -6.50 -13.19 7.71
C ILE A 140 -7.69 -14.15 7.65
N PHE A 141 -8.86 -13.63 7.29
CA PHE A 141 -10.06 -14.41 7.18
C PHE A 141 -10.12 -15.12 5.82
N ASN A 142 -10.14 -16.45 5.86
CA ASN A 142 -10.31 -17.30 4.70
C ASN A 142 -11.77 -17.81 4.63
N PRO A 143 -12.60 -17.33 3.68
CA PRO A 143 -14.01 -17.72 3.61
C PRO A 143 -14.23 -19.19 3.21
N ASP A 144 -13.22 -19.85 2.63
CA ASP A 144 -13.30 -21.25 2.20
C ASP A 144 -13.04 -22.24 3.36
N GLU A 145 -12.59 -21.75 4.52
CA GLU A 145 -12.34 -22.58 5.68
C GLU A 145 -13.62 -22.91 6.46
N GLU A 146 -13.59 -24.05 7.16
CA GLU A 146 -14.72 -24.44 8.00
C GLU A 146 -14.86 -23.49 9.19
N LYS A 147 -16.10 -23.16 9.54
CA LYS A 147 -16.44 -22.32 10.71
C LYS A 147 -15.74 -22.74 12.01
N ALA A 148 -15.55 -24.04 12.23
CA ALA A 148 -14.84 -24.57 13.39
C ALA A 148 -13.37 -24.12 13.45
N HIS A 149 -12.72 -23.95 12.29
CA HIS A 149 -11.36 -23.42 12.22
C HIS A 149 -11.30 -21.98 12.73
N HIS A 150 -12.22 -21.13 12.28
CA HIS A 150 -12.30 -19.74 12.74
C HIS A 150 -12.62 -19.62 14.23
N TYR A 151 -13.42 -20.53 14.78
CA TYR A 151 -13.70 -20.58 16.22
C TYR A 151 -12.43 -20.91 17.01
N ASN A 152 -11.64 -21.88 16.57
CA ASN A 152 -10.39 -22.24 17.22
C ASN A 152 -9.40 -21.07 17.25
N ILE A 153 -9.31 -20.29 16.16
CA ILE A 153 -8.49 -19.06 16.12
C ILE A 153 -8.98 -18.07 17.18
N LEU A 154 -10.28 -17.79 17.22
CA LEU A 154 -10.86 -16.84 18.18
C LEU A 154 -10.68 -17.31 19.63
N ASP A 155 -10.83 -18.61 19.91
CA ASP A 155 -10.60 -19.20 21.23
C ASP A 155 -9.13 -19.10 21.67
N GLU A 156 -8.17 -19.33 20.76
CA GLU A 156 -6.74 -19.15 21.07
C GLU A 156 -6.42 -17.69 21.41
N LYS A 157 -7.02 -16.75 20.67
CA LYS A 157 -6.76 -15.32 20.84
C LYS A 157 -7.62 -14.66 21.92
N CYS A 158 -8.64 -15.33 22.46
CA CYS A 158 -9.55 -14.74 23.46
C CYS A 158 -8.87 -14.31 24.78
N GLN A 159 -7.63 -14.71 25.00
CA GLN A 159 -6.78 -14.22 26.10
C GLN A 159 -6.32 -12.75 25.91
N TYR A 160 -6.42 -12.21 24.70
CA TYR A 160 -6.03 -10.85 24.35
C TYR A 160 -7.22 -9.91 24.24
N LYS A 161 -6.98 -8.60 24.45
CA LYS A 161 -8.04 -7.59 24.46
C LYS A 161 -8.55 -7.22 23.06
N ASN A 162 -7.66 -6.92 22.10
CA ASN A 162 -8.04 -6.49 20.76
C ASN A 162 -7.70 -7.60 19.78
N ILE A 163 -8.71 -8.34 19.36
CA ILE A 163 -8.57 -9.45 18.41
C ILE A 163 -9.47 -9.20 17.21
N GLY A 164 -9.27 -9.94 16.12
CA GLY A 164 -10.09 -9.71 14.96
C GLY A 164 -9.66 -10.42 13.70
N PHE A 165 -10.39 -10.12 12.64
CA PHE A 165 -10.16 -10.66 11.31
C PHE A 165 -9.88 -9.56 10.28
N ILE A 166 -9.02 -9.89 9.32
CA ILE A 166 -8.73 -9.08 8.15
C ILE A 166 -9.40 -9.75 6.95
N CYS A 167 -10.39 -9.06 6.40
CA CYS A 167 -11.25 -9.55 5.33
C CYS A 167 -10.88 -8.86 4.01
N GLN A 168 -10.97 -9.59 2.92
CA GLN A 168 -10.61 -9.08 1.59
C GLN A 168 -11.62 -8.05 1.08
N ASN A 169 -12.91 -8.26 1.36
CA ASN A 169 -14.03 -7.53 0.77
C ASN A 169 -15.26 -7.55 1.70
N ASP A 170 -16.35 -6.93 1.26
CA ASP A 170 -17.59 -6.81 2.05
C ASP A 170 -18.23 -8.18 2.33
N GLU A 171 -18.25 -9.08 1.35
CA GLU A 171 -18.82 -10.43 1.49
C GLU A 171 -18.08 -11.26 2.56
N SER A 172 -16.74 -11.29 2.51
CA SER A 172 -15.93 -11.94 3.54
C SER A 172 -16.07 -11.26 4.91
N SER A 173 -16.28 -9.94 4.94
CA SER A 173 -16.52 -9.20 6.18
C SER A 173 -17.86 -9.58 6.81
N GLU A 174 -18.93 -9.68 6.03
CA GLU A 174 -20.25 -10.11 6.50
C GLU A 174 -20.21 -11.55 7.04
N LEU A 175 -19.51 -12.44 6.35
CA LEU A 175 -19.29 -13.82 6.82
C LEU A 175 -18.51 -13.85 8.15
N ALA A 176 -17.42 -13.09 8.24
CA ALA A 176 -16.64 -12.97 9.48
C ALA A 176 -17.47 -12.41 10.64
N VAL A 177 -18.30 -11.37 10.39
CA VAL A 177 -19.25 -10.81 11.39
C VAL A 177 -20.19 -11.91 11.90
N ASN A 178 -20.79 -12.69 11.00
CA ASN A 178 -21.73 -13.75 11.39
C ASN A 178 -21.04 -14.81 12.25
N ILE A 179 -19.86 -15.28 11.82
CA ILE A 179 -19.06 -16.27 12.56
C ILE A 179 -18.68 -15.73 13.95
N ILE A 180 -18.21 -14.48 14.03
CA ILE A 180 -17.85 -13.83 15.29
C ILE A 180 -19.07 -13.73 16.21
N ASN A 181 -20.22 -13.30 15.71
CA ASN A 181 -21.42 -13.14 16.53
C ASN A 181 -21.88 -14.48 17.11
N GLU A 182 -21.92 -15.53 16.28
CA GLU A 182 -22.26 -16.87 16.73
C GLU A 182 -21.21 -17.40 17.73
N TRP A 183 -19.91 -17.14 17.52
CA TRP A 183 -18.87 -17.53 18.47
C TRP A 183 -19.03 -16.79 19.79
N LEU A 184 -19.29 -15.48 19.75
CA LEU A 184 -19.54 -14.67 20.93
C LEU A 184 -20.71 -15.23 21.74
N GLU A 185 -21.75 -15.79 21.14
CA GLU A 185 -22.85 -16.45 21.87
C GLU A 185 -22.38 -17.62 22.73
N THR A 186 -21.36 -18.37 22.29
CA THR A 186 -20.80 -19.53 23.01
C THR A 186 -19.99 -19.16 24.25
N LEU A 187 -19.50 -17.92 24.34
CA LEU A 187 -18.68 -17.46 25.47
C LEU A 187 -19.49 -17.12 26.71
N GLU A 188 -18.86 -17.20 27.87
CA GLU A 188 -19.43 -16.67 29.11
C GLU A 188 -19.39 -15.13 29.13
N ALA A 189 -20.40 -14.51 29.75
CA ALA A 189 -20.54 -13.05 29.80
C ALA A 189 -19.30 -12.27 30.32
N PRO A 190 -18.54 -12.76 31.32
CA PRO A 190 -17.33 -12.08 31.77
C PRO A 190 -16.27 -11.98 30.66
N LYS A 191 -16.07 -13.03 29.86
CA LYS A 191 -15.07 -13.05 28.79
C LYS A 191 -15.44 -12.06 27.68
N LYS A 192 -16.71 -12.01 27.28
CA LYS A 192 -17.21 -11.06 26.25
C LYS A 192 -16.92 -9.60 26.62
N LYS A 193 -17.04 -9.23 27.89
CA LYS A 193 -16.89 -7.85 28.37
C LYS A 193 -15.47 -7.28 28.20
N PHE A 194 -14.45 -8.14 28.17
CA PHE A 194 -13.05 -7.70 28.07
C PHE A 194 -12.49 -7.74 26.65
N LEU A 195 -13.26 -8.26 25.70
CA LEU A 195 -12.88 -8.38 24.30
C LEU A 195 -13.33 -7.15 23.50
N THR A 196 -12.49 -6.74 22.57
CA THR A 196 -12.80 -5.80 21.50
C THR A 196 -12.52 -6.53 20.20
N ILE A 197 -13.58 -6.88 19.48
CA ILE A 197 -13.48 -7.54 18.18
C ILE A 197 -13.35 -6.47 17.09
N ASN A 198 -12.39 -6.66 16.20
CA ASN A 198 -12.09 -5.73 15.12
C ASN A 198 -12.23 -6.45 13.79
N ILE A 199 -12.92 -5.86 12.82
CA ILE A 199 -13.02 -6.42 11.47
C ILE A 199 -12.46 -5.39 10.51
N ALA A 200 -11.35 -5.73 9.86
CA ALA A 200 -10.67 -4.86 8.91
C ALA A 200 -10.97 -5.31 7.49
N ASN A 201 -11.68 -4.49 6.73
CA ASN A 201 -12.00 -4.76 5.33
C ASN A 201 -11.01 -4.06 4.41
N LEU A 202 -10.15 -4.83 3.74
CA LEU A 202 -9.10 -4.28 2.89
C LEU A 202 -9.64 -3.51 1.69
N SER A 203 -10.75 -3.94 1.10
CA SER A 203 -11.40 -3.22 -0.01
C SER A 203 -11.93 -1.86 0.44
N ALA A 204 -12.58 -1.78 1.60
CA ALA A 204 -13.06 -0.53 2.17
C ALA A 204 -11.90 0.40 2.58
N MET A 205 -10.85 -0.15 3.18
CA MET A 205 -9.63 0.58 3.54
C MET A 205 -8.90 1.15 2.31
N LYS A 206 -8.92 0.46 1.16
CA LYS A 206 -8.36 1.00 -0.08
C LYS A 206 -9.14 2.21 -0.59
N GLN A 207 -10.47 2.16 -0.50
CA GLN A 207 -11.35 3.20 -1.02
C GLN A 207 -11.39 4.43 -0.10
N ASN A 208 -11.29 4.22 1.21
CA ASN A 208 -11.32 5.30 2.20
C ASN A 208 -10.19 5.17 3.24
N PRO A 209 -9.23 6.11 3.26
CA PRO A 209 -8.13 6.15 4.23
C PRO A 209 -8.58 6.22 5.70
N GLU A 210 -9.75 6.79 5.97
CA GLU A 210 -10.26 6.98 7.34
C GLU A 210 -10.91 5.71 7.92
N VAL A 211 -11.32 4.78 7.05
CA VAL A 211 -11.91 3.50 7.47
C VAL A 211 -10.80 2.59 8.00
N LEU A 212 -11.06 1.94 9.13
CA LEU A 212 -10.05 1.19 9.86
C LEU A 212 -10.58 -0.14 10.39
N PHE A 213 -11.68 -0.08 11.14
CA PHE A 213 -12.44 -1.25 11.56
C PHE A 213 -13.93 -0.98 11.32
N MET A 214 -14.69 -2.05 11.06
CA MET A 214 -16.15 -2.05 11.05
C MET A 214 -16.69 -2.50 12.40
#